data_AF-A0A1Q9CZB2-F1
#
_entry.id   AF-A0A1Q9CZB2-F1
#
_cell.length_a   1.000
_cell.length_b   1.000
_cell.length_c   1.000
_cell.angle_alpha   90.00
_cell.angle_beta   90.00
_cell.angle_gamma   90.00
#
_symmetry.space_group_name_H-M   'P 1'
#
loop_
_entity.id
_entity.type
_entity.pdbx_description
1 polymer ?
#
loop_
_entity_poly.entity_id
_entity_poly.type
_entity_poly.pdbx_seq_one_letter_code
_entity_poly.pdbx_strand_id
1 'polypeptide(L)'
;MTSHQEGRLKAIVASFPPPNEGFEGPSSMPGPVLVHQPAASWGSLGHPALCHRPCVYLLKGSACRQGVSCQFCHYGQHSPIPKLDQEQRARVQSLSEEDLVSLLIPHIREQGRAAGLLEQVEDFICMLDKKFFPDREHNNDNIRMIPRKELYQLKKKLRGMNLTALVTLLPGEGLSKSFQELRLSAAGSAKFEL
;
A
#
# COMPACT_ATOMS: atom_id res chain seq x y z
N MET A 1 22.41 23.95 27.04
CA MET A 1 21.60 24.96 26.31
C MET A 1 20.43 24.28 25.60
N THR A 2 19.50 23.67 26.34
CA THR A 2 18.43 22.81 25.76
C THR A 2 17.04 23.07 26.35
N SER A 3 16.85 24.16 27.11
CA SER A 3 15.61 24.36 27.87
C SER A 3 14.52 25.18 27.16
N HIS A 4 14.72 25.58 25.89
CA HIS A 4 13.86 26.56 25.22
C HIS A 4 12.88 25.97 24.17
N GLN A 5 12.98 24.69 23.82
CA GLN A 5 12.15 24.08 22.77
C GLN A 5 10.86 23.41 23.28
N GLU A 6 10.81 22.95 24.53
CA GLU A 6 9.61 22.29 25.08
C GLU A 6 8.43 23.26 25.36
N GLY A 7 8.69 24.55 25.51
CA GLY A 7 7.63 25.55 25.74
C GLY A 7 6.73 25.79 24.51
N ARG A 8 7.25 25.54 23.30
CA ARG A 8 6.57 25.94 22.05
C ARG A 8 5.53 24.92 21.57
N LEU A 9 5.70 23.62 21.92
CA LEU A 9 4.74 22.57 21.60
C LEU A 9 3.48 22.63 22.48
N LYS A 10 3.59 23.06 23.74
CA LYS A 10 2.44 23.22 24.64
C LYS A 10 1.49 24.36 24.23
N ALA A 11 2.01 25.43 23.61
CA ALA A 11 1.18 26.55 23.14
C ALA A 11 0.31 26.21 21.92
N ILE A 12 0.77 25.31 21.05
CA ILE A 12 0.04 24.91 19.83
C ILE A 12 -1.18 24.04 20.19
N VAL A 13 -1.06 23.18 21.21
CA VAL A 13 -2.17 22.32 21.66
C VAL A 13 -3.28 23.12 22.35
N ALA A 14 -2.94 24.25 23.00
CA ALA A 14 -3.92 25.12 23.67
C ALA A 14 -4.75 26.00 22.71
N SER A 15 -4.40 26.02 21.41
CA SER A 15 -5.10 26.82 20.39
C SER A 15 -6.24 26.05 19.71
N PHE A 16 -6.40 24.76 20.03
CA PHE A 16 -7.52 23.98 19.52
C PHE A 16 -8.77 24.30 20.34
N PRO A 17 -9.89 24.71 19.70
CA PRO A 17 -11.14 24.86 20.41
C PRO A 17 -11.53 23.51 21.04
N PRO A 18 -12.09 23.50 22.27
CA PRO A 18 -12.60 22.28 22.86
C PRO A 18 -13.65 21.64 21.92
N PRO A 19 -13.77 20.30 21.90
CA PRO A 19 -14.86 19.66 21.17
C PRO A 19 -16.17 20.23 21.70
N ASN A 20 -16.94 20.81 20.78
CA ASN A 20 -18.21 21.47 21.01
C ASN A 20 -19.19 20.50 21.72
N GLU A 21 -19.32 20.65 23.05
CA GLU A 21 -20.40 20.06 23.84
C GLU A 21 -21.62 20.96 23.72
N GLY A 22 -22.55 20.61 22.81
CA GLY A 22 -23.85 21.27 22.76
C GLY A 22 -24.35 21.55 21.35
N PHE A 23 -24.62 20.49 20.58
CA PHE A 23 -25.63 20.59 19.53
C PHE A 23 -26.73 19.59 19.80
N GLU A 24 -27.70 20.03 20.59
CA GLU A 24 -28.98 19.34 20.75
C GLU A 24 -29.89 19.69 19.57
N GLY A 25 -30.19 18.68 18.74
CA GLY A 25 -31.40 18.60 17.93
C GLY A 25 -31.20 18.19 16.45
N PRO A 26 -32.20 17.56 15.78
CA PRO A 26 -33.47 17.05 16.29
C PRO A 26 -33.59 15.52 16.28
N SER A 27 -34.35 15.01 17.25
CA SER A 27 -34.91 13.66 17.28
C SER A 27 -35.67 13.36 15.99
N SER A 28 -35.21 12.41 15.19
CA SER A 28 -35.97 11.86 14.06
C SER A 28 -35.58 10.41 13.83
N MET A 29 -36.46 9.53 14.31
CA MET A 29 -36.73 8.13 13.92
C MET A 29 -35.55 7.17 13.64
N PRO A 30 -35.47 6.01 14.33
CA PRO A 30 -34.65 4.90 13.87
C PRO A 30 -35.37 4.22 12.69
N GLY A 31 -35.19 4.78 11.49
CA GLY A 31 -35.46 4.02 10.26
C GLY A 31 -34.54 2.79 10.20
N PRO A 32 -34.94 1.72 9.48
CA PRO A 32 -34.10 0.54 9.32
C PRO A 32 -32.73 0.99 8.81
N VAL A 33 -31.69 0.72 9.60
CA VAL A 33 -30.30 0.97 9.23
C VAL A 33 -30.05 0.06 8.04
N LEU A 34 -30.30 0.57 6.84
CA LEU A 34 -29.85 -0.06 5.60
C LEU A 34 -28.35 -0.15 5.75
N VAL A 35 -27.88 -1.35 6.07
CA VAL A 35 -26.48 -1.75 6.01
C VAL A 35 -26.07 -1.52 4.56
N HIS A 36 -25.71 -0.27 4.25
CA HIS A 36 -25.19 0.11 2.96
C HIS A 36 -23.93 -0.72 2.82
N GLN A 37 -23.98 -1.73 1.95
CA GLN A 37 -22.75 -2.34 1.49
C GLN A 37 -21.87 -1.19 1.01
N PRO A 38 -20.67 -1.03 1.58
CA PRO A 38 -19.87 0.12 1.27
C PRO A 38 -19.51 0.05 -0.20
N ALA A 39 -20.00 1.04 -0.95
CA ALA A 39 -19.67 1.17 -2.36
C ALA A 39 -18.15 1.12 -2.54
N ALA A 40 -17.71 0.41 -3.57
CA ALA A 40 -16.30 0.33 -3.93
C ALA A 40 -15.73 1.75 -4.08
N SER A 41 -14.49 1.91 -3.64
CA SER A 41 -13.75 3.18 -3.72
C SER A 41 -12.59 3.08 -4.72
N TRP A 42 -11.94 4.19 -5.06
CA TRP A 42 -10.67 4.17 -5.79
C TRP A 42 -9.61 3.28 -5.11
N GLY A 43 -9.61 3.26 -3.78
CA GLY A 43 -8.77 2.37 -3.00
C GLY A 43 -9.07 0.88 -3.19
N SER A 44 -10.25 0.55 -3.69
CA SER A 44 -10.70 -0.82 -3.91
C SER A 44 -10.32 -1.37 -5.28
N LEU A 45 -9.80 -0.54 -6.19
CA LEU A 45 -9.32 -0.98 -7.51
C LEU A 45 -8.24 -2.05 -7.37
N GLY A 46 -8.45 -3.17 -8.08
CA GLY A 46 -7.56 -4.33 -8.06
C GLY A 46 -7.73 -5.26 -6.84
N HIS A 47 -8.78 -5.10 -6.04
CA HIS A 47 -9.07 -6.04 -4.95
C HIS A 47 -9.23 -7.48 -5.48
N PRO A 48 -8.71 -8.52 -4.78
CA PRO A 48 -8.00 -8.48 -3.48
C PRO A 48 -6.48 -8.30 -3.57
N ALA A 49 -5.88 -8.45 -4.75
CA ALA A 49 -4.43 -8.59 -4.90
C ALA A 49 -3.67 -7.25 -4.95
N LEU A 50 -4.31 -6.24 -5.53
CA LEU A 50 -3.74 -4.94 -5.91
C LEU A 50 -4.48 -3.74 -5.29
N CYS A 51 -5.45 -3.98 -4.41
CA CYS A 51 -6.13 -2.89 -3.70
C CYS A 51 -5.18 -2.19 -2.73
N HIS A 52 -5.54 -0.96 -2.36
CA HIS A 52 -4.87 -0.26 -1.27
C HIS A 52 -5.22 -0.90 0.08
N ARG A 53 -4.52 -0.45 1.13
CA ARG A 53 -4.83 -0.84 2.50
C ARG A 53 -6.31 -0.59 2.82
N PRO A 54 -6.93 -1.39 3.71
CA PRO A 54 -8.31 -1.23 4.09
C PRO A 54 -8.58 0.14 4.74
N CYS A 55 -9.76 0.68 4.49
CA CYS A 55 -10.23 1.93 5.06
C CYS A 55 -10.52 1.76 6.55
N VAL A 56 -9.87 2.58 7.38
CA VAL A 56 -9.98 2.49 8.85
C VAL A 56 -11.41 2.75 9.32
N TYR A 57 -12.17 3.61 8.63
CA TYR A 57 -13.57 3.88 8.99
C TYR A 57 -14.45 2.65 8.76
N LEU A 58 -14.31 1.98 7.61
CA LEU A 58 -15.08 0.77 7.31
C LEU A 58 -14.65 -0.41 8.18
N LEU A 59 -13.36 -0.54 8.47
CA LEU A 59 -12.87 -1.53 9.42
C LEU A 59 -13.47 -1.35 10.83
N LYS A 60 -13.74 -0.11 11.24
CA LYS A 60 -14.38 0.22 12.52
C LYS A 60 -15.91 0.12 12.49
N GLY A 61 -16.51 -0.27 11.36
CA GLY A 61 -17.96 -0.35 11.20
C GLY A 61 -18.64 1.02 11.05
N SER A 62 -17.89 2.07 10.69
CA SER A 62 -18.41 3.42 10.47
C SER A 62 -18.42 3.79 8.98
N ALA A 63 -19.32 4.71 8.60
CA ALA A 63 -19.39 5.22 7.24
C ALA A 63 -18.15 6.06 6.89
N CYS A 64 -17.54 5.82 5.73
CA CYS A 64 -16.46 6.66 5.22
C CYS A 64 -17.04 7.93 4.57
N ARG A 65 -16.65 9.10 5.09
CA ARG A 65 -17.09 10.40 4.57
C ARG A 65 -16.63 10.70 3.14
N GLN A 66 -15.57 10.03 2.66
CA GLN A 66 -15.05 10.21 1.30
C GLN A 66 -15.83 9.40 0.26
N GLY A 67 -16.65 8.42 0.67
CA GLY A 67 -17.39 7.57 -0.26
C GLY A 67 -16.49 6.96 -1.35
N VAL A 68 -16.93 7.04 -2.61
CA VAL A 68 -16.19 6.51 -3.78
C VAL A 68 -14.82 7.16 -3.96
N SER A 69 -14.65 8.42 -3.52
CA SER A 69 -13.38 9.15 -3.64
C SER A 69 -12.26 8.65 -2.72
N CYS A 70 -12.58 7.74 -1.79
CA CYS A 70 -11.62 7.24 -0.82
C CYS A 70 -10.45 6.47 -1.47
N GLN A 71 -9.22 6.80 -1.07
CA GLN A 71 -8.01 6.13 -1.56
C GLN A 71 -7.71 4.82 -0.81
N PHE A 72 -8.57 4.41 0.13
CA PHE A 72 -8.44 3.15 0.88
C PHE A 72 -9.51 2.16 0.48
N CYS A 73 -9.18 0.87 0.53
CA CYS A 73 -10.11 -0.18 0.13
C CYS A 73 -11.30 -0.26 1.07
N HIS A 74 -12.51 -0.34 0.51
CA HIS A 74 -13.76 -0.43 1.26
C HIS A 74 -14.22 -1.88 1.49
N TYR A 75 -13.55 -2.86 0.88
CA TYR A 75 -13.82 -4.27 1.16
C TYR A 75 -13.31 -4.67 2.55
N GLY A 76 -14.17 -5.33 3.34
CA GLY A 76 -13.85 -5.67 4.74
C GLY A 76 -12.85 -6.82 4.89
N GLN A 77 -12.64 -7.63 3.84
CA GLN A 77 -11.80 -8.83 3.91
C GLN A 77 -10.41 -8.54 3.36
N HIS A 78 -9.42 -8.35 4.24
CA HIS A 78 -8.02 -8.27 3.88
C HIS A 78 -7.22 -9.26 4.72
N SER A 79 -6.36 -10.03 4.06
CA SER A 79 -5.36 -10.82 4.78
C SER A 79 -4.34 -9.88 5.45
N PRO A 80 -3.89 -10.17 6.67
CA PRO A 80 -2.87 -9.36 7.33
C PRO A 80 -1.60 -9.35 6.49
N ILE A 81 -1.16 -8.16 6.09
CA ILE A 81 0.07 -7.98 5.31
C ILE A 81 1.25 -8.14 6.28
N PRO A 82 2.18 -9.09 6.04
CA PRO A 82 3.40 -9.20 6.82
C PRO A 82 4.16 -7.89 6.78
N LYS A 83 4.43 -7.29 7.94
CA LYS A 83 5.29 -6.12 8.05
C LYS A 83 6.73 -6.58 8.15
N LEU A 84 7.62 -5.89 7.43
CA LEU A 84 9.05 -6.01 7.68
C LEU A 84 9.37 -5.44 9.06
N ASP A 85 10.21 -6.15 9.82
CA ASP A 85 10.72 -5.64 11.08
C ASP A 85 11.71 -4.48 10.86
N GLN A 86 12.23 -3.89 11.94
CA GLN A 86 13.14 -2.74 11.84
C GLN A 86 14.43 -3.10 11.11
N GLU A 87 14.99 -4.29 11.36
CA GLU A 87 16.25 -4.74 10.77
C GLU A 87 16.09 -5.04 9.28
N GLN A 88 15.02 -5.75 8.89
CA GLN A 88 14.67 -6.01 7.50
C GLN A 88 14.42 -4.73 6.72
N ARG A 89 13.74 -3.73 7.32
CA ARG A 89 13.53 -2.43 6.68
C ARG A 89 14.86 -1.70 6.47
N ALA A 90 15.71 -1.65 7.48
CA ALA A 90 17.04 -1.05 7.34
C ALA A 90 17.86 -1.75 6.25
N ARG A 91 17.77 -3.09 6.16
CA ARG A 91 18.44 -3.86 5.12
C ARG A 91 17.90 -3.55 3.71
N VAL A 92 16.58 -3.53 3.53
CA VAL A 92 15.95 -3.15 2.26
C VAL A 92 16.35 -1.73 1.85
N GLN A 93 16.43 -0.80 2.81
CA GLN A 93 16.88 0.58 2.57
C GLN A 93 18.38 0.70 2.26
N SER A 94 19.18 -0.30 2.61
CA SER A 94 20.63 -0.33 2.32
C SER A 94 20.97 -0.95 0.96
N LEU A 95 20.00 -1.58 0.29
CA LEU A 95 20.18 -2.14 -1.06
C LEU A 95 20.23 -1.03 -2.10
N SER A 96 20.95 -1.26 -3.19
CA SER A 96 20.81 -0.41 -4.37
C SER A 96 19.40 -0.55 -4.97
N GLU A 97 19.00 0.42 -5.77
CA GLU A 97 17.69 0.36 -6.42
C GLU A 97 17.57 -0.87 -7.32
N GLU A 98 18.63 -1.21 -8.04
CA GLU A 98 18.74 -2.36 -8.94
C GLU A 98 18.69 -3.69 -8.17
N ASP A 99 19.39 -3.78 -7.04
CA ASP A 99 19.37 -4.98 -6.19
C ASP A 99 17.98 -5.21 -5.59
N LEU A 100 17.32 -4.14 -5.16
CA LEU A 100 15.98 -4.19 -4.58
C LEU A 100 14.96 -4.62 -5.64
N VAL A 101 15.01 -4.04 -6.83
CA VAL A 101 14.15 -4.44 -7.95
C VAL A 101 14.40 -5.90 -8.33
N SER A 102 15.67 -6.32 -8.46
CA SER A 102 16.06 -7.71 -8.71
C SER A 102 15.53 -8.68 -7.65
N LEU A 103 15.54 -8.26 -6.39
CA LEU A 103 15.02 -9.03 -5.26
C LEU A 103 13.49 -9.14 -5.31
N LEU A 104 12.78 -8.08 -5.71
CA LEU A 104 11.31 -8.01 -5.69
C LEU A 104 10.65 -8.68 -6.90
N ILE A 105 11.23 -8.59 -8.10
CA ILE A 105 10.68 -9.18 -9.35
C ILE A 105 10.18 -10.63 -9.19
N PRO A 106 10.96 -11.59 -8.64
CA PRO A 106 10.48 -12.97 -8.53
C PRO A 106 9.24 -13.09 -7.62
N HIS A 107 9.15 -12.25 -6.60
CA HIS A 107 8.00 -12.23 -5.69
C HIS A 107 6.78 -11.54 -6.33
N ILE A 108 7.00 -10.45 -7.08
CA ILE A 108 5.95 -9.79 -7.85
C ILE A 108 5.35 -10.76 -8.88
N ARG A 109 6.18 -11.51 -9.60
CA ARG A 109 5.74 -12.55 -10.55
C ARG A 109 4.97 -13.67 -9.86
N GLU A 110 5.44 -14.17 -8.72
CA GLU A 110 4.77 -15.22 -7.93
C GLU A 110 3.38 -14.76 -7.48
N GLN A 111 3.26 -13.51 -6.99
CA GLN A 111 1.98 -12.94 -6.58
C GLN A 111 1.05 -12.65 -7.76
N GLY A 112 1.58 -12.15 -8.88
CA GLY A 112 0.83 -11.95 -10.12
C GLY A 112 0.21 -13.24 -10.63
N ARG A 113 0.98 -14.34 -10.62
CA ARG A 113 0.47 -15.67 -10.97
C ARG A 113 -0.62 -16.14 -10.02
N ALA A 114 -0.42 -16.00 -8.71
CA ALA A 114 -1.40 -16.41 -7.70
C ALA A 114 -2.72 -15.62 -7.83
N ALA A 115 -2.66 -14.38 -8.31
CA ALA A 115 -3.82 -13.52 -8.54
C ALA A 115 -4.47 -13.69 -9.92
N GLY A 116 -3.90 -14.50 -10.83
CA GLY A 116 -4.37 -14.61 -12.21
C GLY A 116 -4.08 -13.38 -13.08
N LEU A 117 -3.08 -12.57 -12.69
CA LEU A 117 -2.71 -11.29 -13.32
C LEU A 117 -1.32 -11.36 -13.97
N LEU A 118 -0.90 -12.54 -14.42
CA LEU A 118 0.48 -12.75 -14.86
C LEU A 118 0.84 -11.87 -16.06
N GLU A 119 -0.06 -11.72 -17.03
CA GLU A 119 0.17 -10.90 -18.24
C GLU A 119 0.41 -9.43 -17.89
N GLN A 120 -0.49 -8.83 -17.10
CA GLN A 120 -0.38 -7.42 -16.72
C GLN A 120 0.85 -7.18 -15.83
N VAL A 121 1.21 -8.17 -15.01
CA VAL A 121 2.40 -8.12 -14.17
C VAL A 121 3.68 -8.25 -14.99
N GLU A 122 3.74 -9.08 -16.03
CA GLU A 122 4.92 -9.16 -16.89
C GLU A 122 5.16 -7.87 -17.68
N ASP A 123 4.11 -7.18 -18.13
CA ASP A 123 4.25 -5.85 -18.76
C ASP A 123 4.86 -4.85 -17.77
N PHE A 124 4.39 -4.87 -16.52
CA PHE A 124 4.96 -4.05 -15.46
C PHE A 124 6.42 -4.42 -15.14
N ILE A 125 6.76 -5.71 -15.09
CA ILE A 125 8.14 -6.19 -14.90
C ILE A 125 9.03 -5.77 -16.06
N CYS A 126 8.55 -5.86 -17.31
CA CYS A 126 9.29 -5.42 -18.50
C CYS A 126 9.61 -3.92 -18.43
N MET A 127 8.70 -3.10 -17.92
CA MET A 127 8.95 -1.69 -17.65
C MET A 127 10.00 -1.47 -16.56
N LEU A 128 9.92 -2.21 -15.44
CA LEU A 128 10.95 -2.18 -14.39
C LEU A 128 12.33 -2.57 -14.95
N ASP A 129 12.38 -3.62 -15.77
CA ASP A 129 13.60 -4.11 -16.38
C ASP A 129 14.26 -3.03 -17.25
N LYS A 130 13.48 -2.35 -18.09
CA LYS A 130 13.97 -1.24 -18.94
C LYS A 130 14.43 -0.04 -18.13
N LYS A 131 13.76 0.26 -17.01
CA LYS A 131 14.05 1.43 -16.18
C LYS A 131 15.32 1.23 -15.35
N PHE A 132 15.49 0.06 -14.75
CA PHE A 132 16.57 -0.21 -13.78
C PHE A 132 17.74 -0.99 -14.38
N PHE A 133 17.57 -1.63 -15.54
CA PHE A 133 18.63 -2.39 -16.22
C PHE A 133 18.70 -2.04 -17.72
N PRO A 134 18.90 -0.75 -18.09
CA PRO A 134 18.99 -0.35 -19.50
C PRO A 134 20.17 -1.00 -20.22
N ASP A 135 21.30 -1.14 -19.51
CA ASP A 135 22.55 -1.69 -20.00
C ASP A 135 22.92 -2.92 -19.15
N ARG A 136 22.56 -4.13 -19.61
CA ARG A 136 22.73 -5.39 -18.86
C ARG A 136 24.19 -5.82 -18.73
N GLU A 137 24.96 -5.14 -17.88
CA GLU A 137 26.15 -5.67 -17.20
C GLU A 137 26.16 -5.22 -15.72
N HIS A 138 25.07 -5.49 -14.99
CA HIS A 138 25.04 -5.22 -13.55
C HIS A 138 25.58 -6.41 -12.77
N ASN A 139 26.73 -6.20 -12.13
CA ASN A 139 27.37 -7.15 -11.25
C ASN A 139 26.65 -7.14 -9.89
N ASN A 140 26.04 -8.28 -9.53
CA ASN A 140 25.07 -8.44 -8.45
C ASN A 140 25.74 -8.52 -7.05
N ASP A 141 26.77 -7.71 -6.82
CA ASP A 141 27.74 -7.93 -5.73
C ASP A 141 27.21 -7.55 -4.35
N ASN A 142 26.27 -6.61 -4.27
CA ASN A 142 25.70 -6.18 -2.98
C ASN A 142 24.73 -7.20 -2.38
N ILE A 143 23.93 -7.90 -3.19
CA ILE A 143 23.10 -9.02 -2.69
C ILE A 143 24.00 -10.13 -2.11
N ARG A 144 25.20 -10.33 -2.64
CA ARG A 144 26.17 -11.32 -2.14
C ARG A 144 26.69 -10.99 -0.73
N MET A 145 26.64 -9.72 -0.32
CA MET A 145 27.09 -9.28 1.01
C MET A 145 26.07 -9.56 2.12
N ILE A 146 24.82 -9.89 1.80
CA ILE A 146 23.81 -10.23 2.82
C ILE A 146 24.04 -11.66 3.33
N PRO A 147 24.15 -11.88 4.65
CA PRO A 147 24.22 -13.23 5.21
C PRO A 147 23.05 -14.09 4.72
N ARG A 148 23.35 -15.30 4.20
CA ARG A 148 22.35 -16.18 3.56
C ARG A 148 21.09 -16.40 4.41
N LYS A 149 21.25 -16.49 5.73
CA LYS A 149 20.15 -16.69 6.68
C LYS A 149 19.19 -15.50 6.68
N GLU A 150 19.70 -14.28 6.69
CA GLU A 150 18.89 -13.06 6.65
C GLU A 150 18.21 -12.88 5.31
N LEU A 151 18.94 -13.11 4.21
CA LEU A 151 18.36 -13.07 2.86
C LEU A 151 17.22 -14.07 2.72
N TYR A 152 17.37 -15.27 3.28
CA TYR A 152 16.30 -16.27 3.32
C TYR A 152 15.08 -15.78 4.13
N GLN A 153 15.30 -15.20 5.31
CA GLN A 153 14.20 -14.67 6.13
C GLN A 153 13.46 -13.52 5.43
N LEU A 154 14.20 -12.62 4.79
CA LEU A 154 13.64 -11.52 4.01
C LEU A 154 12.80 -12.05 2.84
N LYS A 155 13.35 -12.95 2.01
CA LYS A 155 12.60 -13.59 0.90
C LYS A 155 11.36 -14.32 1.39
N LYS A 156 11.45 -15.00 2.53
CA LYS A 156 10.30 -15.68 3.16
C LYS A 156 9.20 -14.69 3.56
N LYS A 157 9.57 -13.51 4.07
CA LYS A 157 8.61 -12.44 4.40
C LYS A 157 7.99 -11.81 3.16
N LEU A 158 8.81 -11.50 2.15
CA LEU A 158 8.34 -10.93 0.87
C LEU A 158 7.33 -11.84 0.17
N ARG A 159 7.53 -13.17 0.20
CA ARG A 159 6.56 -14.12 -0.36
C ARG A 159 5.16 -14.02 0.27
N GLY A 160 5.06 -13.60 1.53
CA GLY A 160 3.78 -13.44 2.22
C GLY A 160 3.08 -12.10 1.96
N MET A 161 3.72 -11.18 1.23
CA MET A 161 3.16 -9.87 0.92
C MET A 161 2.33 -9.91 -0.36
N ASN A 162 1.30 -9.07 -0.43
CA ASN A 162 0.55 -8.86 -1.67
C ASN A 162 1.31 -7.95 -2.65
N LEU A 163 0.81 -7.86 -3.89
CA LEU A 163 1.44 -7.06 -4.95
C LEU A 163 1.58 -5.59 -4.55
N THR A 164 0.55 -4.99 -3.94
CA THR A 164 0.62 -3.59 -3.48
C THR A 164 1.77 -3.36 -2.52
N ALA A 165 1.92 -4.21 -1.50
CA ALA A 165 2.99 -4.09 -0.52
C ALA A 165 4.38 -4.25 -1.14
N LEU A 166 4.55 -5.20 -2.07
CA LEU A 166 5.81 -5.36 -2.81
C LEU A 166 6.14 -4.12 -3.66
N VAL A 167 5.15 -3.58 -4.38
CA VAL A 167 5.34 -2.41 -5.23
C VAL A 167 5.64 -1.15 -4.41
N THR A 168 5.08 -1.01 -3.20
CA THR A 168 5.44 0.12 -2.32
C THR A 168 6.88 0.11 -1.81
N LEU A 169 7.59 -1.01 -1.96
CA LEU A 169 9.02 -1.09 -1.66
C LEU A 169 9.90 -0.67 -2.85
N LEU A 170 9.34 -0.56 -4.06
CA LEU A 170 10.13 -0.20 -5.24
C LEU A 170 10.60 1.26 -5.16
N PRO A 171 11.83 1.55 -5.59
CA PRO A 171 12.39 2.89 -5.56
C PRO A 171 11.86 3.76 -6.72
N GLY A 172 11.92 5.08 -6.51
CA GLY A 172 11.75 6.07 -7.58
C GLY A 172 10.34 6.63 -7.77
N GLU A 173 10.29 7.93 -8.02
CA GLU A 173 9.09 8.64 -8.46
C GLU A 173 8.69 8.15 -9.87
N GLY A 174 7.38 8.07 -10.14
CA GLY A 174 6.83 7.74 -11.45
C GLY A 174 6.40 6.28 -11.66
N LEU A 175 6.75 5.35 -10.76
CA LEU A 175 6.17 3.99 -10.79
C LEU A 175 4.69 3.98 -10.41
N SER A 176 4.23 5.04 -9.74
CA SER A 176 2.83 5.21 -9.32
C SER A 176 1.85 5.17 -10.49
N LYS A 177 2.21 5.75 -11.64
CA LYS A 177 1.35 5.76 -12.84
C LYS A 177 1.22 4.36 -13.45
N SER A 178 2.34 3.70 -13.73
CA SER A 178 2.34 2.34 -14.27
C SER A 178 1.68 1.33 -13.34
N PHE A 179 1.86 1.50 -12.02
CA PHE A 179 1.15 0.69 -11.04
C PHE A 179 -0.36 0.98 -11.03
N GLN A 180 -0.76 2.24 -11.17
CA GLN A 180 -2.18 2.58 -11.29
C GLN A 180 -2.80 2.01 -12.57
N GLU A 181 -2.08 2.01 -13.69
CA GLU A 181 -2.49 1.36 -14.94
C GLU A 181 -2.65 -0.16 -14.76
N LEU A 182 -1.71 -0.81 -14.08
CA LEU A 182 -1.82 -2.22 -13.69
C LEU A 182 -3.08 -2.49 -12.86
N ARG A 183 -3.41 -1.60 -11.91
CA ARG A 183 -4.62 -1.73 -11.09
C ARG A 183 -5.90 -1.57 -11.91
N LEU A 184 -5.90 -0.64 -12.87
CA LEU A 184 -7.03 -0.41 -13.76
C LEU A 184 -7.23 -1.58 -14.71
N SER A 185 -6.16 -2.13 -15.29
CA SER A 185 -6.26 -3.30 -16.17
C SER A 185 -6.72 -4.55 -15.40
N ALA A 186 -6.23 -4.74 -14.18
CA ALA A 186 -6.61 -5.86 -13.31
C ALA A 186 -8.05 -5.78 -12.80
N ALA A 187 -8.64 -4.58 -12.68
CA ALA A 187 -10.04 -4.43 -12.29
C ALA A 187 -11.03 -4.94 -13.36
N GLY A 188 -10.54 -5.24 -14.58
CA GLY A 188 -11.36 -5.55 -15.74
C GLY A 188 -12.24 -4.35 -16.14
N SER A 189 -12.96 -4.46 -17.25
CA SER A 189 -13.98 -3.47 -17.65
C SER A 189 -15.19 -3.44 -16.73
N ALA A 190 -15.01 -3.65 -15.41
CA ALA A 190 -16.00 -3.31 -14.40
C ALA A 190 -16.22 -1.81 -14.52
N LYS A 191 -17.25 -1.45 -15.28
CA LYS A 191 -17.70 -0.08 -15.46
C LYS A 191 -17.92 0.51 -14.07
N PHE A 192 -16.96 1.30 -13.61
CA PHE A 192 -17.27 2.38 -12.68
C PHE A 192 -18.10 3.36 -13.50
N GLU A 193 -19.40 3.11 -13.62
CA GLU A 193 -20.33 4.14 -14.08
C GLU A 193 -20.34 5.17 -12.95
N LEU A 194 -19.59 6.26 -13.20
CA LEU A 194 -19.54 7.47 -12.38
C LEU A 194 -20.87 8.22 -12.46
#